data_AF-A0A7X7GLT6-F1
#
_entry.id   AF-A0A7X7GLT6-F1
#
_cell.length_a   1.000
_cell.length_b   1.000
_cell.length_c   1.000
_cell.angle_alpha   90.00
_cell.angle_beta   90.00
_cell.angle_gamma   90.00
#
_symmetry.space_group_name_H-M   'P 1'
#
loop_
_entity.id
_entity.type
_entity.pdbx_description
1 polymer ?
#
loop_
_entity_poly.entity_id
_entity_poly.type
_entity_poly.pdbx_seq_one_letter_code
_entity_poly.pdbx_strand_id
1 'polypeptide(L)'
;MMLTLATAALFVIPSVSSPPPAQGFAEDICYSGSAGPPHNCAPLPPFCPPDDPNNLVCGTEAFLRYAYTLRQPQGGRSLVHTDSTYIIARNVGFSVEDAYWIAAYNEATDLGSFAPRDMNGQLVADADALRTSDISGVVRTHFDTGGFLFHFPVAMRGPNDPQPDGLRPDVRNPHEEVMLAHIRNWAMAGPGSSVPLCTGGFTNPSPDGDFATGTTCYGDDQPTPIHGTYSVETPVAIPFDNVTGQQVVTDNVPSSQFDSWTGSQSWNARIGIYIHALADRISHHTCIDAGTVATPSPGQPAFVIDLNQPTCDQPPHSSGHVYETGVDFAGLEPEDRTTEAALSIVYDELVEFAQVRGTLDNSATATAVKNALLDDGLLPALETRNPVERLQAVTDVGCRSGVPAFPGNPTCSN
;
A
#
# COMPACT_ATOMS: atom_id res chain seq x y z
N MET A 1 66.00 4.57 23.58
CA MET A 1 64.88 5.10 22.77
C MET A 1 63.81 4.02 22.69
N MET A 2 62.82 4.07 23.57
CA MET A 2 61.60 3.26 23.46
C MET A 2 60.49 4.23 23.05
N LEU A 3 59.94 4.03 21.85
CA LEU A 3 58.78 4.77 21.35
C LEU A 3 57.53 3.90 21.55
N THR A 4 56.58 4.48 22.26
CA THR A 4 55.18 4.09 22.46
C THR A 4 54.44 3.85 21.15
N LEU A 5 53.74 2.72 21.03
CA LEU A 5 52.69 2.49 20.03
C LEU A 5 51.33 2.59 20.75
N ALA A 6 50.62 3.68 20.48
CA ALA A 6 49.28 3.94 20.97
C ALA A 6 48.25 3.21 20.09
N THR A 7 47.32 2.53 20.77
CA THR A 7 46.15 1.84 20.23
C THR A 7 45.17 2.87 19.66
N ALA A 8 44.92 2.85 18.36
CA ALA A 8 43.83 3.60 17.73
C ALA A 8 42.59 2.70 17.65
N ALA A 9 41.63 2.93 18.55
CA ALA A 9 40.29 2.40 18.41
C ALA A 9 39.59 3.13 17.26
N LEU A 10 39.23 2.41 16.19
CA LEU A 10 38.32 2.92 15.17
C LEU A 10 36.92 3.00 15.79
N PHE A 11 36.49 4.23 16.07
CA PHE A 11 35.08 4.54 16.24
C PHE A 11 34.41 4.40 14.86
N VAL A 12 33.60 3.36 14.69
CA VAL A 12 32.60 3.29 13.62
C VAL A 12 31.50 4.28 14.03
N ILE A 13 31.55 5.48 13.46
CA ILE A 13 30.42 6.39 13.49
C ILE A 13 29.40 5.79 12.51
N PRO A 14 28.18 5.40 12.94
CA PRO A 14 27.15 5.02 12.00
C PRO A 14 26.92 6.23 11.10
N SER A 15 27.24 6.05 9.83
CA SER A 15 26.93 7.05 8.82
C SER A 15 25.41 7.06 8.76
N VAL A 16 24.79 8.15 9.22
CA VAL A 16 23.39 8.43 8.96
C VAL A 16 23.31 8.75 7.47
N SER A 17 23.35 7.71 6.64
CA SER A 17 22.98 7.81 5.24
C SER A 17 21.51 8.14 5.23
N SER A 18 21.17 9.35 4.81
CA SER A 18 19.81 9.65 4.39
C SER A 18 19.34 8.51 3.48
N PRO A 19 18.16 7.93 3.72
CA PRO A 19 17.65 6.89 2.84
C PRO A 19 17.68 7.41 1.40
N PRO A 20 18.06 6.57 0.41
CA PRO A 20 17.88 6.94 -0.98
C PRO A 20 16.41 7.38 -1.17
N PRO A 21 16.13 8.37 -2.03
CA PRO A 21 14.75 8.75 -2.32
C PRO A 21 13.97 7.47 -2.66
N ALA A 22 12.86 7.25 -1.97
CA ALA A 22 11.96 6.13 -2.18
C ALA A 22 11.73 5.92 -3.68
N GLN A 23 12.26 4.83 -4.24
CA GLN A 23 12.04 4.44 -5.63
C GLN A 23 10.84 3.49 -5.60
N GLY A 24 9.64 4.02 -5.89
CA GLY A 24 8.37 3.29 -5.80
C GLY A 24 8.10 2.36 -7.01
N PHE A 25 7.50 1.18 -6.74
CA PHE A 25 6.92 0.22 -7.69
C PHE A 25 5.45 -0.12 -7.32
N ALA A 26 4.40 0.19 -8.07
CA ALA A 26 4.33 0.93 -9.30
C ALA A 26 2.96 1.59 -9.48
N GLU A 27 2.99 2.88 -9.69
CA GLU A 27 1.82 3.67 -10.04
C GLU A 27 1.35 3.27 -11.45
N ASP A 28 0.06 3.45 -11.80
CA ASP A 28 -0.38 3.20 -13.19
C ASP A 28 -0.08 4.41 -14.09
N ILE A 29 -0.10 5.63 -13.52
CA ILE A 29 0.20 6.88 -14.20
C ILE A 29 1.57 7.43 -13.82
N CYS A 30 2.41 7.67 -14.83
CA CYS A 30 3.73 8.27 -14.70
C CYS A 30 3.84 9.61 -15.41
N TYR A 31 4.76 10.43 -14.94
CA TYR A 31 5.08 11.74 -15.53
C TYR A 31 6.54 11.78 -15.98
N SER A 32 6.78 12.13 -17.25
CA SER A 32 8.13 12.13 -17.84
C SER A 32 8.63 13.57 -18.01
N GLY A 33 9.77 13.90 -17.39
CA GLY A 33 10.40 15.22 -17.53
C GLY A 33 9.53 16.36 -16.99
N SER A 34 10.07 17.58 -16.85
CA SER A 34 9.40 18.69 -16.12
C SER A 34 8.17 19.28 -16.81
N ALA A 35 7.63 18.63 -17.83
CA ALA A 35 6.38 18.95 -18.51
C ALA A 35 6.05 17.83 -19.50
N GLY A 36 4.85 17.25 -19.41
CA GLY A 36 4.37 16.24 -20.36
C GLY A 36 3.07 15.58 -19.89
N PRO A 37 2.25 15.06 -20.82
CA PRO A 37 1.04 14.35 -20.45
C PRO A 37 1.35 13.08 -19.64
N PRO A 38 0.40 12.64 -18.79
CA PRO A 38 0.53 11.36 -18.10
C PRO A 38 0.69 10.22 -19.11
N HIS A 39 1.52 9.23 -18.77
CA HIS A 39 1.71 8.01 -19.55
C HIS A 39 1.61 6.78 -18.65
N ASN A 40 1.34 5.61 -19.22
CA ASN A 40 1.31 4.36 -18.45
C ASN A 40 2.72 4.06 -17.95
N CYS A 41 2.88 3.84 -16.65
CA CYS A 41 4.16 3.44 -16.06
C CYS A 41 4.64 2.08 -16.59
N ALA A 42 3.72 1.12 -16.70
CA ALA A 42 4.00 -0.19 -17.27
C ALA A 42 2.74 -0.74 -17.97
N PRO A 43 2.45 -0.34 -19.21
CA PRO A 43 1.31 -0.90 -19.92
C PRO A 43 1.58 -2.35 -20.33
N LEU A 44 0.52 -3.18 -20.34
CA LEU A 44 0.58 -4.53 -20.92
C LEU A 44 1.06 -4.42 -22.36
N PRO A 45 2.14 -5.12 -22.77
CA PRO A 45 2.54 -5.14 -24.16
C PRO A 45 1.41 -5.71 -25.04
N PRO A 46 1.12 -5.16 -26.23
CA PRO A 46 -0.02 -5.62 -27.06
C PRO A 46 -0.01 -7.10 -27.46
N PHE A 47 1.16 -7.74 -27.44
CA PHE A 47 1.31 -9.16 -27.76
C PHE A 47 1.16 -10.07 -26.53
N CYS A 48 1.05 -9.48 -25.34
CA CYS A 48 0.93 -10.23 -24.10
C CYS A 48 -0.53 -10.59 -23.83
N PRO A 49 -0.84 -11.88 -23.62
CA PRO A 49 -2.16 -12.30 -23.17
C PRO A 49 -2.52 -11.68 -21.82
N PRO A 50 -3.78 -11.27 -21.62
CA PRO A 50 -4.29 -10.87 -20.31
C PRO A 50 -4.55 -12.09 -19.39
N ASP A 51 -4.59 -13.32 -19.93
CA ASP A 51 -4.95 -14.56 -19.23
C ASP A 51 -3.74 -15.47 -18.90
N ASP A 52 -2.50 -14.97 -18.97
CA ASP A 52 -1.29 -15.74 -18.66
C ASP A 52 -0.26 -14.88 -17.89
N PRO A 53 -0.49 -14.62 -16.58
CA PRO A 53 0.43 -13.84 -15.73
C PRO A 53 1.83 -14.46 -15.65
N ASN A 54 1.91 -15.78 -15.82
CA ASN A 54 3.14 -16.58 -15.71
C ASN A 54 3.96 -16.62 -17.01
N ASN A 55 3.51 -15.91 -18.04
CA ASN A 55 4.24 -15.82 -19.30
C ASN A 55 5.60 -15.14 -19.08
N LEU A 56 6.68 -15.92 -19.14
CA LEU A 56 8.03 -15.43 -18.84
C LEU A 56 8.44 -14.21 -19.69
N VAL A 57 8.04 -14.15 -20.96
CA VAL A 57 8.38 -13.02 -21.84
C VAL A 57 7.64 -11.76 -21.38
N CYS A 58 6.34 -11.88 -21.10
CA CYS A 58 5.52 -10.75 -20.67
C CYS A 58 5.88 -10.27 -19.27
N GLY A 59 6.09 -11.18 -18.32
CA GLY A 59 6.54 -10.85 -16.97
C GLY A 59 7.92 -10.19 -16.96
N THR A 60 8.86 -10.65 -17.80
CA THR A 60 10.18 -10.00 -17.92
C THR A 60 10.07 -8.60 -18.52
N GLU A 61 9.26 -8.42 -19.57
CA GLU A 61 9.02 -7.09 -20.17
C GLU A 61 8.33 -6.14 -19.19
N ALA A 62 7.36 -6.62 -18.41
CA ALA A 62 6.71 -5.87 -17.34
C ALA A 62 7.74 -5.45 -16.28
N PHE A 63 8.54 -6.39 -15.77
CA PHE A 63 9.58 -6.12 -14.78
C PHE A 63 10.62 -5.09 -15.27
N LEU A 64 11.09 -5.20 -16.52
CA LEU A 64 12.03 -4.24 -17.10
C LEU A 64 11.44 -2.83 -17.21
N ARG A 65 10.14 -2.71 -17.52
CA ARG A 65 9.43 -1.41 -17.57
C ARG A 65 9.30 -0.81 -16.18
N TYR A 66 8.94 -1.62 -15.19
CA TYR A 66 8.90 -1.17 -13.80
C TYR A 66 10.27 -0.70 -13.31
N ALA A 67 11.33 -1.45 -13.59
CA ALA A 67 12.69 -1.06 -13.24
C ALA A 67 13.14 0.25 -13.92
N TYR A 68 12.62 0.55 -15.12
CA TYR A 68 12.82 1.84 -15.79
C TYR A 68 12.03 2.97 -15.12
N THR A 69 10.79 2.70 -14.72
CA THR A 69 9.91 3.64 -14.02
C THR A 69 10.47 4.08 -12.68
N LEU A 70 11.08 3.18 -11.90
CA LEU A 70 11.77 3.52 -10.65
C LEU A 70 12.78 4.67 -10.78
N ARG A 71 13.35 4.82 -11.97
CA ARG A 71 14.40 5.80 -12.27
C ARG A 71 13.83 7.13 -12.75
N GLN A 72 12.51 7.26 -12.86
CA GLN A 72 11.86 8.49 -13.30
C GLN A 72 11.74 9.49 -12.14
N PRO A 73 12.22 10.73 -12.31
CA PRO A 73 12.40 11.66 -11.19
C PRO A 73 11.12 12.35 -10.72
N GLN A 74 9.96 12.10 -11.34
CA GLN A 74 8.75 12.91 -11.12
C GLN A 74 7.66 12.21 -10.33
N GLY A 75 7.89 10.95 -9.96
CA GLY A 75 6.92 10.09 -9.31
C GLY A 75 5.82 9.63 -10.27
N GLY A 76 4.85 8.91 -9.71
CA GLY A 76 3.62 8.50 -10.36
C GLY A 76 2.41 8.80 -9.50
N ARG A 77 1.26 8.27 -9.93
CA ARG A 77 0.00 8.24 -9.19
C ARG A 77 -0.76 6.98 -9.56
N SER A 78 -1.29 6.24 -8.58
CA SER A 78 -2.23 5.15 -8.84
C SER A 78 -3.68 5.66 -8.87
N LEU A 79 -4.39 5.44 -9.97
CA LEU A 79 -5.82 5.73 -10.06
C LEU A 79 -6.66 4.74 -9.21
N VAL A 80 -6.10 3.59 -8.84
CA VAL A 80 -6.72 2.64 -7.91
C VAL A 80 -6.58 3.16 -6.47
N HIS A 81 -5.35 3.49 -6.03
CA HIS A 81 -5.11 3.93 -4.64
C HIS A 81 -5.52 5.39 -4.39
N THR A 82 -5.37 6.28 -5.37
CA THR A 82 -5.72 7.70 -5.21
C THR A 82 -7.15 8.02 -5.65
N ASP A 83 -7.42 8.03 -6.95
CA ASP A 83 -8.66 8.59 -7.52
C ASP A 83 -9.90 7.80 -7.10
N SER A 84 -9.82 6.48 -7.22
CA SER A 84 -10.92 5.59 -6.88
C SER A 84 -11.22 5.69 -5.39
N THR A 85 -10.19 5.70 -4.53
CA THR A 85 -10.34 5.94 -3.09
C THR A 85 -11.01 7.28 -2.79
N TYR A 86 -10.58 8.36 -3.43
CA TYR A 86 -11.18 9.68 -3.24
C TYR A 86 -12.67 9.70 -3.65
N ILE A 87 -12.99 9.14 -4.81
CA ILE A 87 -14.36 9.05 -5.33
C ILE A 87 -15.23 8.20 -4.40
N ILE A 88 -14.73 7.04 -3.96
CA ILE A 88 -15.42 6.15 -3.02
C ILE A 88 -15.64 6.87 -1.67
N ALA A 89 -14.59 7.44 -1.08
CA ALA A 89 -14.67 8.17 0.20
C ALA A 89 -15.72 9.29 0.15
N ARG A 90 -15.80 10.04 -0.96
CA ARG A 90 -16.84 11.05 -1.15
C ARG A 90 -18.24 10.48 -1.28
N ASN A 91 -18.40 9.39 -2.02
CA ASN A 91 -19.69 8.73 -2.19
C ASN A 91 -20.21 8.09 -0.90
N VAL A 92 -19.33 7.62 -0.01
CA VAL A 92 -19.75 7.05 1.29
C VAL A 92 -20.04 8.12 2.36
N GLY A 93 -19.64 9.38 2.14
CA GLY A 93 -20.06 10.52 2.96
C GLY A 93 -18.95 11.36 3.60
N PHE A 94 -17.67 11.04 3.40
CA PHE A 94 -16.56 11.89 3.87
C PHE A 94 -16.59 13.28 3.22
N SER A 95 -16.09 14.32 3.88
CA SER A 95 -15.97 15.65 3.25
C SER A 95 -14.99 15.64 2.06
N VAL A 96 -15.00 16.70 1.23
CA VAL A 96 -13.99 16.87 0.15
C VAL A 96 -12.58 16.84 0.70
N GLU A 97 -12.36 17.50 1.83
CA GLU A 97 -11.06 17.54 2.50
C GLU A 97 -10.67 16.17 3.06
N ASP A 98 -11.55 15.49 3.81
CA ASP A 98 -11.23 14.18 4.37
C ASP A 98 -10.95 13.14 3.28
N ALA A 99 -11.79 13.09 2.25
CA ALA A 99 -11.60 12.17 1.13
C ALA A 99 -10.29 12.42 0.39
N TYR A 100 -9.91 13.71 0.21
CA TYR A 100 -8.62 14.05 -0.39
C TYR A 100 -7.47 13.51 0.45
N TRP A 101 -7.47 13.74 1.77
CA TRP A 101 -6.37 13.31 2.63
C TRP A 101 -6.31 11.79 2.79
N ILE A 102 -7.45 11.09 2.81
CA ILE A 102 -7.47 9.62 2.81
C ILE A 102 -6.79 9.10 1.54
N ALA A 103 -7.17 9.61 0.36
CA ALA A 103 -6.56 9.22 -0.92
C ALA A 103 -5.08 9.62 -1.03
N ALA A 104 -4.72 10.83 -0.59
CA ALA A 104 -3.35 11.32 -0.63
C ALA A 104 -2.41 10.48 0.26
N TYR A 105 -2.87 10.06 1.44
CA TYR A 105 -2.09 9.18 2.31
C TYR A 105 -2.13 7.70 1.90
N ASN A 106 -3.14 7.27 1.15
CA ASN A 106 -3.10 5.98 0.45
C ASN A 106 -1.89 5.96 -0.48
N GLU A 107 -1.80 6.92 -1.41
CA GLU A 107 -0.66 7.05 -2.32
C GLU A 107 0.68 7.36 -1.63
N ALA A 108 0.67 8.15 -0.55
CA ALA A 108 1.91 8.42 0.19
C ALA A 108 2.49 7.18 0.87
N THR A 109 1.71 6.11 1.07
CA THR A 109 2.24 4.83 1.59
C THR A 109 3.21 4.21 0.58
N ASP A 110 2.97 4.43 -0.71
CA ASP A 110 3.82 3.97 -1.82
C ASP A 110 5.02 4.88 -2.11
N LEU A 111 4.87 6.18 -1.86
CA LEU A 111 5.81 7.23 -2.29
C LEU A 111 6.57 7.91 -1.14
N GLY A 112 6.16 7.68 0.10
CA GLY A 112 6.62 8.39 1.30
C GLY A 112 5.98 9.77 1.45
N SER A 113 5.77 10.52 0.38
CA SER A 113 4.98 11.75 0.38
C SER A 113 4.28 11.93 -0.95
N PHE A 114 3.05 12.41 -0.91
CA PHE A 114 2.24 12.70 -2.08
C PHE A 114 2.00 14.20 -2.24
N ALA A 115 2.06 14.67 -3.48
CA ALA A 115 1.55 15.98 -3.87
C ALA A 115 0.93 15.88 -5.28
N PRO A 116 -0.29 16.41 -5.48
CA PRO A 116 -1.02 16.22 -6.72
C PRO A 116 -0.36 16.93 -7.89
N ARG A 117 -0.42 16.27 -9.05
CA ARG A 117 0.05 16.80 -10.34
C ARG A 117 -1.08 16.92 -11.33
N ASP A 118 -0.98 17.90 -12.21
CA ASP A 118 -1.92 18.14 -13.29
C ASP A 118 -1.70 17.23 -14.50
N MET A 119 -2.55 17.39 -15.52
CA MET A 119 -2.47 16.68 -16.80
C MET A 119 -1.20 16.97 -17.62
N ASN A 120 -0.33 17.88 -17.17
CA ASN A 120 0.96 18.18 -17.78
C ASN A 120 2.14 17.79 -16.88
N GLY A 121 1.88 17.01 -15.82
CA GLY A 121 2.88 16.58 -14.85
C GLY A 121 3.39 17.71 -13.95
N GLN A 122 2.80 18.89 -13.98
CA GLN A 122 3.14 19.97 -13.05
C GLN A 122 2.49 19.73 -11.71
N LEU A 123 3.17 20.12 -10.63
CA LEU A 123 2.48 20.28 -9.36
C LEU A 123 1.34 21.29 -9.53
N VAL A 124 0.18 20.99 -8.96
CA VAL A 124 -0.94 21.95 -8.93
C VAL A 124 -0.53 23.22 -8.17
N ALA A 125 -1.21 24.34 -8.44
CA ALA A 125 -0.79 25.65 -7.94
C ALA A 125 -0.71 25.74 -6.40
N ASP A 126 -1.51 24.95 -5.69
CA ASP A 126 -1.60 24.85 -4.23
C ASP A 126 -0.98 23.56 -3.68
N ALA A 127 -0.11 22.89 -4.45
CA ALA A 127 0.47 21.60 -4.08
C ALA A 127 1.17 21.58 -2.71
N ASP A 128 1.76 22.70 -2.27
CA ASP A 128 2.40 22.78 -0.94
C ASP A 128 1.38 22.62 0.21
N ALA A 129 0.16 23.12 0.04
CA ALA A 129 -0.92 22.96 1.02
C ALA A 129 -1.57 21.58 0.96
N LEU A 130 -1.43 20.90 -0.17
CA LEU A 130 -1.99 19.58 -0.46
C LEU A 130 -0.97 18.45 -0.24
N ARG A 131 0.28 18.76 0.10
CA ARG A 131 1.34 17.78 0.30
C ARG A 131 1.15 17.02 1.61
N THR A 132 1.24 15.70 1.58
CA THR A 132 1.24 14.89 2.80
C THR A 132 2.55 15.08 3.59
N SER A 133 2.47 14.91 4.91
CA SER A 133 3.70 14.68 5.71
C SER A 133 4.46 13.47 5.17
N ASP A 134 5.77 13.48 5.33
CA ASP A 134 6.62 12.35 4.95
C ASP A 134 6.38 11.15 5.86
N ILE A 135 6.01 10.03 5.27
CA ILE A 135 5.80 8.72 5.89
C ILE A 135 6.69 7.65 5.22
N SER A 136 7.86 8.04 4.73
CA SER A 136 8.82 7.14 4.05
C SER A 136 9.15 5.85 4.80
N GLY A 137 9.00 5.82 6.13
CA GLY A 137 9.18 4.63 6.94
C GLY A 137 8.15 3.51 6.71
N VAL A 138 7.01 3.79 6.07
CA VAL A 138 6.04 2.75 5.67
C VAL A 138 6.14 2.31 4.21
N VAL A 139 7.10 2.86 3.44
CA VAL A 139 7.23 2.59 2.01
C VAL A 139 7.79 1.20 1.73
N ARG A 140 7.27 0.52 0.71
CA ARG A 140 7.69 -0.82 0.22
C ARG A 140 9.19 -1.05 0.09
N THR A 141 9.97 -0.03 -0.30
CA THR A 141 11.43 -0.14 -0.48
C THR A 141 12.24 0.12 0.78
N HIS A 142 11.59 0.54 1.87
CA HIS A 142 12.23 0.70 3.17
C HIS A 142 12.20 -0.60 3.97
N PHE A 143 13.17 -1.47 3.68
CA PHE A 143 13.34 -2.73 4.39
C PHE A 143 13.76 -2.56 5.85
N ASP A 144 14.49 -1.48 6.17
CA ASP A 144 15.05 -1.26 7.52
C ASP A 144 14.03 -0.73 8.54
N THR A 145 12.91 -0.17 8.08
CA THR A 145 11.85 0.39 8.94
C THR A 145 10.63 -0.51 9.03
N GLY A 146 10.59 -1.61 8.30
CA GLY A 146 9.42 -2.48 8.17
C GLY A 146 8.38 -2.00 7.17
N GLY A 147 8.70 -0.97 6.35
CA GLY A 147 7.78 -0.44 5.35
C GLY A 147 7.32 -1.51 4.35
N PHE A 148 8.22 -2.39 3.92
CA PHE A 148 7.90 -3.58 3.11
C PHE A 148 6.68 -4.38 3.64
N LEU A 149 6.51 -4.47 4.96
CA LEU A 149 5.44 -5.25 5.59
C LEU A 149 4.04 -4.62 5.45
N PHE A 150 3.94 -3.34 5.08
CA PHE A 150 2.66 -2.70 4.74
C PHE A 150 2.15 -3.09 3.35
N HIS A 151 3.05 -3.54 2.47
CA HIS A 151 2.74 -3.89 1.08
C HIS A 151 2.66 -5.40 0.85
N PHE A 152 3.24 -6.17 1.77
CA PHE A 152 3.16 -7.64 1.79
C PHE A 152 2.67 -8.13 3.16
N PRO A 153 1.43 -7.80 3.57
CA PRO A 153 0.85 -8.25 4.83
C PRO A 153 0.56 -9.75 4.79
N VAL A 154 1.55 -10.58 5.14
CA VAL A 154 1.46 -12.04 5.07
C VAL A 154 0.51 -12.58 6.13
N ALA A 155 -0.44 -13.43 5.72
CA ALA A 155 -1.30 -14.14 6.63
C ALA A 155 -0.50 -15.11 7.52
N MET A 156 -0.75 -15.06 8.83
CA MET A 156 -0.18 -15.98 9.80
C MET A 156 -1.04 -17.24 9.84
N ARG A 157 -0.43 -18.40 9.60
CA ARG A 157 -1.16 -19.67 9.58
C ARG A 157 -0.31 -20.82 10.07
N GLY A 158 -0.96 -21.77 10.73
CA GLY A 158 -0.40 -23.05 11.07
C GLY A 158 -0.25 -23.96 9.83
N PRO A 159 0.59 -25.00 9.90
CA PRO A 159 0.83 -25.91 8.77
C PRO A 159 -0.40 -26.66 8.24
N ASN A 160 -1.49 -26.71 9.02
CA ASN A 160 -2.72 -27.43 8.68
C ASN A 160 -3.91 -26.49 8.45
N ASP A 161 -3.71 -25.18 8.56
CA ASP A 161 -4.77 -24.21 8.34
C ASP A 161 -5.07 -24.13 6.84
N PRO A 162 -6.34 -23.85 6.45
CA PRO A 162 -6.68 -23.67 5.05
C PRO A 162 -5.85 -22.55 4.42
N GLN A 163 -5.73 -22.58 3.09
CA GLN A 163 -5.19 -21.44 2.37
C GLN A 163 -6.13 -20.23 2.59
N PRO A 164 -5.57 -19.03 2.87
CA PRO A 164 -6.36 -17.82 2.90
C PRO A 164 -7.08 -17.59 1.56
N ASP A 165 -8.21 -16.88 1.59
CA ASP A 165 -8.84 -16.30 0.40
C ASP A 165 -8.39 -14.84 0.31
N GLY A 166 -7.22 -14.60 -0.28
CA GLY A 166 -6.64 -13.27 -0.30
C GLY A 166 -7.34 -12.28 -1.25
N LEU A 167 -8.28 -12.73 -2.10
CA LEU A 167 -9.21 -11.84 -2.79
C LEU A 167 -10.32 -11.33 -1.85
N ARG A 168 -10.51 -11.97 -0.69
CA ARG A 168 -11.50 -11.61 0.33
C ARG A 168 -10.93 -11.80 1.74
N PRO A 169 -9.85 -11.07 2.09
CA PRO A 169 -9.21 -11.23 3.39
C PRO A 169 -10.20 -10.91 4.51
N ASP A 170 -10.22 -11.72 5.58
CA ASP A 170 -11.00 -11.41 6.78
C ASP A 170 -10.25 -10.36 7.61
N VAL A 171 -10.48 -9.10 7.28
CA VAL A 171 -9.87 -7.92 7.93
C VAL A 171 -10.17 -7.83 9.44
N ARG A 172 -11.09 -8.66 9.95
CA ARG A 172 -11.45 -8.73 11.37
C ARG A 172 -10.90 -9.97 12.06
N ASN A 173 -10.15 -10.84 11.37
CA ASN A 173 -9.51 -12.02 11.95
C ASN A 173 -8.09 -11.68 12.42
N PRO A 174 -7.87 -11.39 13.72
CA PRO A 174 -6.56 -10.99 14.22
C PRO A 174 -5.55 -12.15 14.33
N HIS A 175 -6.00 -13.40 14.24
CA HIS A 175 -5.12 -14.56 14.31
C HIS A 175 -4.44 -14.85 12.97
N GLU A 176 -5.17 -14.65 11.87
CA GLU A 176 -4.70 -14.94 10.52
C GLU A 176 -4.17 -13.68 9.83
N GLU A 177 -5.00 -12.65 9.72
CA GLU A 177 -4.67 -11.40 9.04
C GLU A 177 -4.00 -10.41 10.02
N VAL A 178 -2.92 -10.85 10.69
CA VAL A 178 -2.30 -10.15 11.84
C VAL A 178 -1.97 -8.70 11.53
N MET A 179 -1.20 -8.44 10.47
CA MET A 179 -0.82 -7.09 10.08
C MET A 179 -2.04 -6.25 9.73
N LEU A 180 -2.95 -6.79 8.91
CA LEU A 180 -4.13 -6.09 8.40
C LEU A 180 -5.13 -5.75 9.51
N ALA A 181 -5.46 -6.69 10.38
CA ALA A 181 -6.33 -6.49 11.53
C ALA A 181 -5.73 -5.49 12.53
N HIS A 182 -4.41 -5.51 12.72
CA HIS A 182 -3.70 -4.56 13.56
C HIS A 182 -3.83 -3.11 13.05
N ILE A 183 -3.44 -2.87 11.80
CA ILE A 183 -3.48 -1.52 11.21
C ILE A 183 -4.93 -1.01 11.07
N ARG A 184 -5.90 -1.91 10.81
CA ARG A 184 -7.33 -1.58 10.82
C ARG A 184 -7.75 -1.07 12.18
N ASN A 185 -7.40 -1.79 13.25
CA ASN A 185 -7.73 -1.39 14.62
C ASN A 185 -7.08 -0.04 14.99
N TRP A 186 -5.81 0.15 14.64
CA TRP A 186 -5.10 1.43 14.82
C TRP A 186 -5.76 2.59 14.06
N ALA A 187 -6.24 2.36 12.84
CA ALA A 187 -6.94 3.37 12.06
C ALA A 187 -8.34 3.68 12.61
N MET A 188 -9.08 2.66 13.04
CA MET A 188 -10.42 2.81 13.63
C MET A 188 -10.38 3.55 14.97
N ALA A 189 -9.33 3.30 15.78
CA ALA A 189 -9.17 3.96 17.08
C ALA A 189 -8.96 5.48 16.97
N GLY A 190 -8.39 5.93 15.85
CA GLY A 190 -8.20 7.35 15.55
C GLY A 190 -7.13 8.06 16.40
N PRO A 191 -6.97 9.38 16.20
CA PRO A 191 -5.92 10.17 16.84
C PRO A 191 -6.08 10.26 18.36
N GLY A 192 -4.94 10.28 19.06
CA GLY A 192 -4.89 10.34 20.52
C GLY A 192 -5.28 9.04 21.23
N SER A 193 -5.59 7.98 20.49
CA SER A 193 -5.81 6.65 21.05
C SER A 193 -4.51 6.03 21.57
N SER A 194 -4.64 5.08 22.49
CA SER A 194 -3.51 4.30 23.02
C SER A 194 -3.21 3.04 22.20
N VAL A 195 -3.93 2.82 21.08
CA VAL A 195 -3.68 1.67 20.21
C VAL A 195 -2.36 1.93 19.47
N PRO A 196 -1.32 1.10 19.66
CA PRO A 196 -0.04 1.33 19.03
C PRO A 196 -0.09 0.97 17.54
N LEU A 197 0.84 1.50 16.75
CA LEU A 197 1.19 0.95 15.43
C LEU A 197 2.55 0.29 15.53
N CYS A 198 2.58 -1.01 15.29
CA CYS A 198 3.73 -1.87 15.53
C CYS A 198 4.35 -2.37 14.23
N THR A 199 5.67 -2.52 14.21
CA THR A 199 6.39 -3.08 13.06
C THR A 199 5.90 -4.49 12.76
N GLY A 200 5.45 -4.72 11.53
CA GLY A 200 4.85 -5.99 11.08
C GLY A 200 3.51 -6.33 11.72
N GLY A 201 2.90 -5.37 12.43
CA GLY A 201 1.64 -5.57 13.16
C GLY A 201 1.78 -6.41 14.43
N PHE A 202 3.00 -6.76 14.83
CA PHE A 202 3.24 -7.63 15.99
C PHE A 202 3.12 -6.86 17.30
N THR A 203 2.00 -7.06 17.98
CA THR A 203 1.76 -6.68 19.37
C THR A 203 2.17 -7.80 20.32
N ASN A 204 2.30 -7.50 21.62
CA ASN A 204 2.33 -8.57 22.62
C ASN A 204 1.01 -9.36 22.56
N PRO A 205 1.01 -10.69 22.77
CA PRO A 205 -0.21 -11.49 22.66
C PRO A 205 -1.38 -10.89 23.43
N SER A 206 -2.54 -10.78 22.78
CA SER A 206 -3.78 -10.37 23.41
C SER A 206 -4.25 -11.42 24.44
N PRO A 207 -5.29 -11.14 25.26
CA PRO A 207 -5.92 -12.16 26.10
C PRO A 207 -6.45 -13.37 25.31
N ASP A 208 -6.79 -13.18 24.03
CA ASP A 208 -7.26 -14.24 23.13
C ASP A 208 -6.09 -14.95 22.40
N GLY A 209 -4.87 -14.43 22.58
CA GLY A 209 -3.63 -15.07 22.12
C GLY A 209 -3.17 -14.67 20.71
N ASP A 210 -3.85 -13.72 20.06
CA ASP A 210 -3.43 -13.16 18.78
C ASP A 210 -2.30 -12.12 18.94
N PHE A 211 -1.58 -11.85 17.86
CA PHE A 211 -0.49 -10.87 17.82
C PHE A 211 -0.92 -9.51 17.24
N ALA A 212 -2.19 -9.26 16.97
CA ALA A 212 -2.64 -8.03 16.29
C ALA A 212 -3.28 -7.00 17.25
N THR A 213 -3.90 -7.46 18.34
CA THR A 213 -4.79 -6.66 19.19
C THR A 213 -4.26 -6.40 20.60
N GLY A 214 -3.01 -6.75 20.88
CA GLY A 214 -2.33 -6.42 22.12
C GLY A 214 -2.21 -4.91 22.36
N THR A 215 -2.03 -4.53 23.62
CA THR A 215 -2.01 -3.12 24.03
C THR A 215 -0.67 -2.41 23.80
N THR A 216 0.41 -3.16 23.53
CA THR A 216 1.77 -2.65 23.30
C THR A 216 2.42 -3.45 22.18
N CYS A 217 3.46 -2.90 21.55
CA CYS A 217 4.15 -3.64 20.51
C CYS A 217 4.97 -4.80 21.11
N TYR A 218 5.17 -5.83 20.30
CA TYR A 218 5.82 -7.05 20.74
C TYR A 218 7.25 -6.75 21.18
N GLY A 219 7.57 -7.08 22.42
CA GLY A 219 8.91 -6.89 22.95
C GLY A 219 9.39 -5.42 22.95
N ASP A 220 8.53 -4.41 23.13
CA ASP A 220 8.95 -2.99 23.18
C ASP A 220 10.20 -2.73 24.05
N ASP A 221 10.30 -3.39 25.21
CA ASP A 221 11.46 -3.25 26.11
C ASP A 221 12.68 -4.09 25.67
N GLN A 222 12.48 -5.12 24.84
CA GLN A 222 13.47 -6.05 24.32
C GLN A 222 13.08 -6.48 22.89
N PRO A 223 13.33 -5.61 21.88
CA PRO A 223 12.90 -5.84 20.51
C PRO A 223 13.33 -7.22 20.00
N THR A 224 12.40 -7.91 19.35
CA THR A 224 12.62 -9.25 18.81
C THR A 224 12.90 -9.15 17.31
N PRO A 225 13.89 -9.86 16.77
CA PRO A 225 14.14 -9.86 15.34
C PRO A 225 12.95 -10.36 14.52
N ILE A 226 12.78 -9.77 13.35
CA ILE A 226 11.92 -10.23 12.26
C ILE A 226 12.86 -10.53 11.10
N HIS A 227 12.97 -11.79 10.70
CA HIS A 227 13.75 -12.19 9.53
C HIS A 227 12.80 -12.51 8.40
N GLY A 228 13.14 -12.07 7.19
CA GLY A 228 12.30 -12.34 6.04
C GLY A 228 13.07 -12.61 4.77
N THR A 229 12.40 -13.27 3.82
CA THR A 229 12.90 -13.48 2.46
C THR A 229 11.82 -13.13 1.44
N TYR A 230 12.19 -12.40 0.40
CA TYR A 230 11.33 -12.04 -0.73
C TYR A 230 11.92 -12.56 -2.03
N SER A 231 11.11 -13.21 -2.88
CA SER A 231 11.63 -13.87 -4.08
C SER A 231 12.10 -12.88 -5.15
N VAL A 232 13.27 -13.17 -5.74
CA VAL A 232 13.69 -12.58 -7.03
C VAL A 232 13.19 -13.50 -8.16
N GLU A 233 13.65 -14.75 -8.09
CA GLU A 233 13.27 -15.87 -8.94
C GLU A 233 13.59 -17.13 -8.15
N THR A 234 12.58 -17.90 -7.76
CA THR A 234 12.74 -19.01 -6.82
C THR A 234 13.79 -20.01 -7.33
N PRO A 235 14.82 -20.38 -6.53
CA PRO A 235 14.94 -20.18 -5.08
C PRO A 235 15.80 -18.96 -4.65
N VAL A 236 16.12 -18.04 -5.55
CA VAL A 236 16.90 -16.83 -5.26
C VAL A 236 16.01 -15.79 -4.59
N ALA A 237 16.36 -15.39 -3.37
CA ALA A 237 15.62 -14.41 -2.59
C ALA A 237 16.50 -13.26 -2.07
N ILE A 238 15.86 -12.12 -1.83
CA ILE A 238 16.42 -10.98 -1.10
C ILE A 238 16.04 -11.15 0.37
N PRO A 239 17.01 -11.28 1.30
CA PRO A 239 16.71 -11.26 2.72
C PRO A 239 16.38 -9.83 3.17
N PHE A 240 15.52 -9.73 4.17
CA PHE A 240 15.30 -8.49 4.92
C PHE A 240 15.28 -8.77 6.42
N ASP A 241 15.74 -7.80 7.19
CA ASP A 241 15.82 -7.88 8.65
C ASP A 241 15.14 -6.66 9.25
N ASN A 242 14.26 -6.90 10.21
CA ASN A 242 13.58 -5.88 11.00
C ASN A 242 13.62 -6.26 12.48
N VAL A 243 13.09 -5.37 13.32
CA VAL A 243 12.84 -5.67 14.73
C VAL A 243 11.41 -5.27 15.09
N THR A 244 10.79 -6.01 15.99
CA THR A 244 9.50 -5.64 16.57
C THR A 244 9.63 -4.37 17.42
N GLY A 245 8.49 -3.74 17.70
CA GLY A 245 8.40 -2.49 18.45
C GLY A 245 7.53 -1.49 17.71
N GLN A 246 7.66 -0.21 18.06
CA GLN A 246 6.94 0.87 17.37
C GLN A 246 7.40 0.98 15.91
N GLN A 247 6.43 1.06 15.00
CA GLN A 247 6.70 1.34 13.59
C GLN A 247 7.43 2.69 13.43
N VAL A 248 8.44 2.74 12.58
CA VAL A 248 9.09 4.00 12.18
C VAL A 248 8.25 4.66 11.08
N VAL A 249 7.82 5.91 11.31
CA VAL A 249 7.00 6.67 10.36
C VAL A 249 7.87 7.30 9.28
N THR A 250 8.98 7.92 9.67
CA THR A 250 10.04 8.46 8.79
C THR A 250 11.28 8.70 9.66
N ASP A 251 12.48 8.56 9.09
CA ASP A 251 13.76 8.77 9.78
C ASP A 251 13.79 8.17 11.21
N ASN A 252 13.69 9.03 12.24
CA ASN A 252 13.69 8.64 13.66
C ASN A 252 12.37 8.98 14.36
N VAL A 253 11.28 9.16 13.61
CA VAL A 253 9.94 9.44 14.13
C VAL A 253 9.22 8.12 14.38
N PRO A 254 9.06 7.69 15.65
CA PRO A 254 8.31 6.48 15.96
C PRO A 254 6.79 6.72 15.86
N SER A 255 6.02 5.65 15.72
CA SER A 255 4.57 5.70 15.56
C SER A 255 3.82 6.35 16.72
N SER A 256 4.38 6.38 17.94
CA SER A 256 3.80 7.13 19.05
C SER A 256 3.72 8.64 18.81
N GLN A 257 4.50 9.16 17.85
CA GLN A 257 4.51 10.57 17.45
C GLN A 257 3.69 10.82 16.16
N PHE A 258 3.05 9.78 15.60
CA PHE A 258 2.37 9.84 14.31
C PHE A 258 1.35 10.99 14.24
N ASP A 259 0.52 11.17 15.27
CA ASP A 259 -0.51 12.20 15.25
C ASP A 259 0.07 13.62 15.31
N SER A 260 1.16 13.83 16.05
CA SER A 260 1.86 15.12 16.07
C SER A 260 2.60 15.40 14.77
N TRP A 261 3.04 14.36 14.08
CA TRP A 261 3.77 14.45 12.82
C TRP A 261 2.85 14.70 11.61
N THR A 262 1.69 14.07 11.59
CA THR A 262 0.67 14.22 10.52
C THR A 262 -0.33 15.34 10.83
N GLY A 263 -0.38 15.82 12.08
CA GLY A 263 -1.16 16.97 12.47
C GLY A 263 -2.67 16.73 12.39
N SER A 264 -3.41 17.71 11.85
CA SER A 264 -4.87 17.63 11.76
C SER A 264 -5.38 16.50 10.86
N GLN A 265 -4.53 15.99 9.96
CA GLN A 265 -4.88 14.93 9.02
C GLN A 265 -4.56 13.52 9.54
N SER A 266 -4.11 13.39 10.78
CA SER A 266 -3.72 12.12 11.40
C SER A 266 -4.73 10.99 11.24
N TRP A 267 -6.03 11.25 11.41
CA TRP A 267 -7.03 10.19 11.22
C TRP A 267 -7.15 9.80 9.74
N ASN A 268 -7.17 10.77 8.84
CA ASN A 268 -7.25 10.52 7.40
C ASN A 268 -6.00 9.76 6.90
N ALA A 269 -4.83 10.10 7.45
CA ALA A 269 -3.57 9.41 7.20
C ALA A 269 -3.60 7.95 7.65
N ARG A 270 -4.12 7.68 8.85
CA ARG A 270 -4.31 6.32 9.36
C ARG A 270 -5.19 5.48 8.45
N ILE A 271 -6.32 6.04 8.01
CA ILE A 271 -7.25 5.37 7.08
C ILE A 271 -6.57 5.12 5.74
N GLY A 272 -5.90 6.12 5.16
CA GLY A 272 -5.18 6.00 3.89
C GLY A 272 -4.15 4.86 3.90
N ILE A 273 -3.30 4.81 4.94
CA ILE A 273 -2.28 3.74 5.10
C ILE A 273 -2.93 2.36 5.21
N TYR A 274 -4.05 2.24 5.95
CA TYR A 274 -4.76 0.98 6.05
C TYR A 274 -5.36 0.54 4.71
N ILE A 275 -6.08 1.44 4.03
CA ILE A 275 -6.70 1.15 2.74
C ILE A 275 -5.64 0.77 1.69
N HIS A 276 -4.46 1.39 1.76
CA HIS A 276 -3.30 0.98 0.94
C HIS A 276 -2.94 -0.48 1.18
N ALA A 277 -2.61 -0.82 2.43
CA ALA A 277 -2.18 -2.17 2.80
C ALA A 277 -3.25 -3.24 2.50
N LEU A 278 -4.52 -2.89 2.63
CA LEU A 278 -5.64 -3.74 2.25
C LEU A 278 -5.70 -3.99 0.74
N ALA A 279 -5.53 -2.96 -0.08
CA ALA A 279 -5.50 -3.11 -1.53
C ALA A 279 -4.29 -3.95 -1.96
N ASP A 280 -3.11 -3.73 -1.37
CA ASP A 280 -1.90 -4.52 -1.64
C ASP A 280 -2.03 -5.97 -1.18
N ARG A 281 -2.69 -6.23 -0.04
CA ARG A 281 -3.02 -7.59 0.41
C ARG A 281 -3.77 -8.38 -0.65
N ILE A 282 -4.70 -7.71 -1.34
CA ILE A 282 -5.57 -8.28 -2.38
C ILE A 282 -4.83 -8.39 -3.71
N SER A 283 -4.11 -7.34 -4.11
CA SER A 283 -3.29 -7.32 -5.33
C SER A 283 -2.23 -8.41 -5.33
N HIS A 284 -1.53 -8.58 -4.20
CA HIS A 284 -0.45 -9.54 -4.07
C HIS A 284 -0.89 -10.91 -3.52
N HIS A 285 -2.19 -11.23 -3.55
CA HIS A 285 -2.72 -12.40 -2.84
C HIS A 285 -2.05 -13.73 -3.23
N THR A 286 -1.74 -13.94 -4.51
CA THR A 286 -1.10 -15.19 -4.97
C THR A 286 0.26 -15.44 -4.32
N CYS A 287 1.02 -14.36 -4.06
CA CYS A 287 2.27 -14.42 -3.32
C CYS A 287 2.02 -14.52 -1.80
N ILE A 288 1.15 -13.66 -1.29
CA ILE A 288 0.89 -13.52 0.15
C ILE A 288 0.26 -14.79 0.74
N ASP A 289 -0.72 -15.39 0.06
CA ASP A 289 -1.41 -16.60 0.50
C ASP A 289 -0.45 -17.80 0.52
N ALA A 290 0.50 -17.84 -0.44
CA ALA A 290 1.55 -18.84 -0.47
C ALA A 290 2.61 -18.64 0.64
N GLY A 291 2.77 -17.41 1.12
CA GLY A 291 3.71 -17.05 2.17
C GLY A 291 3.41 -17.70 3.53
N THR A 292 4.39 -17.60 4.43
CA THR A 292 4.23 -18.05 5.82
C THR A 292 4.84 -17.06 6.81
N VAL A 293 4.25 -17.00 8.01
CA VAL A 293 4.81 -16.30 9.17
C VAL A 293 4.95 -17.28 10.33
N ALA A 294 6.17 -17.54 10.77
CA ALA A 294 6.46 -18.31 11.97
C ALA A 294 6.66 -17.37 13.16
N THR A 295 6.04 -17.70 14.30
CA THR A 295 6.17 -16.94 15.55
C THR A 295 7.43 -17.31 16.32
N PRO A 296 7.96 -16.41 17.19
CA PRO A 296 9.09 -16.73 18.05
C PRO A 296 8.87 -17.98 18.91
N SER A 297 9.90 -18.82 19.03
CA SER A 297 9.94 -20.01 19.87
C SER A 297 11.32 -20.18 20.52
N PRO A 298 11.49 -21.03 21.55
CA PRO A 298 12.79 -21.22 22.21
C PRO A 298 13.94 -21.63 21.26
N GLY A 299 13.63 -22.30 20.14
CA GLY A 299 14.63 -22.69 19.13
C GLY A 299 14.79 -21.67 17.99
N GLN A 300 13.92 -20.67 17.92
CA GLN A 300 13.87 -19.64 16.88
C GLN A 300 13.31 -18.35 17.50
N PRO A 301 14.15 -17.56 18.20
CA PRO A 301 13.70 -16.38 18.95
C PRO A 301 13.48 -15.17 18.03
N ALA A 302 12.75 -15.36 16.93
CA ALA A 302 12.46 -14.36 15.92
C ALA A 302 11.13 -14.67 15.22
N PHE A 303 10.45 -13.64 14.73
CA PHE A 303 9.44 -13.83 13.69
C PHE A 303 10.16 -14.16 12.38
N VAL A 304 9.64 -15.11 11.60
CA VAL A 304 10.22 -15.47 10.30
C VAL A 304 9.14 -15.42 9.23
N ILE A 305 9.37 -14.60 8.21
CA ILE A 305 8.48 -14.40 7.07
C ILE A 305 9.12 -15.03 5.84
N ASP A 306 8.44 -15.99 5.22
CA ASP A 306 8.94 -16.64 4.00
C ASP A 306 8.02 -16.34 2.82
N LEU A 307 8.52 -15.51 1.89
CA LEU A 307 7.94 -15.22 0.58
C LEU A 307 8.85 -15.70 -0.57
N ASN A 308 9.75 -16.66 -0.34
CA ASN A 308 10.54 -17.28 -1.39
C ASN A 308 9.74 -18.41 -2.07
N GLN A 309 8.65 -18.01 -2.72
CA GLN A 309 7.72 -18.91 -3.42
C GLN A 309 7.67 -18.55 -4.91
N PRO A 310 7.43 -19.51 -5.82
CA PRO A 310 7.32 -19.23 -7.25
C PRO A 310 6.24 -18.18 -7.60
N THR A 311 5.15 -18.13 -6.82
CA THR A 311 4.08 -17.13 -6.98
C THR A 311 4.49 -15.72 -6.54
N CYS A 312 5.64 -15.58 -5.86
CA CYS A 312 6.23 -14.30 -5.45
C CYS A 312 7.37 -13.85 -6.37
N ASP A 313 7.69 -14.59 -7.43
CA ASP A 313 8.78 -14.24 -8.34
C ASP A 313 8.51 -12.89 -9.03
N GLN A 314 9.56 -12.14 -9.35
CA GLN A 314 9.40 -10.79 -9.91
C GLN A 314 8.63 -10.74 -11.24
N PRO A 315 8.80 -11.70 -12.18
CA PRO A 315 8.04 -11.68 -13.43
C PRO A 315 6.51 -11.81 -13.26
N PRO A 316 5.95 -12.84 -12.58
CA PRO A 316 4.50 -12.90 -12.37
C PRO A 316 3.99 -11.78 -11.46
N HIS A 317 4.76 -11.34 -10.46
CA HIS A 317 4.41 -10.16 -9.64
C HIS A 317 4.24 -8.91 -10.51
N SER A 318 5.18 -8.66 -11.42
CA SER A 318 5.11 -7.55 -12.36
C SER A 318 3.90 -7.68 -13.30
N SER A 319 3.59 -8.87 -13.80
CA SER A 319 2.38 -9.07 -14.62
C SER A 319 1.10 -8.71 -13.87
N GLY A 320 1.01 -9.05 -12.58
CA GLY A 320 -0.13 -8.71 -11.73
C GLY A 320 -0.40 -7.20 -11.68
N HIS A 321 0.62 -6.39 -11.42
CA HIS A 321 0.52 -4.92 -11.44
C HIS A 321 0.04 -4.37 -12.80
N VAL A 322 0.46 -5.01 -13.90
CA VAL A 322 0.04 -4.60 -15.25
C VAL A 322 -1.45 -4.88 -15.49
N TYR A 323 -2.02 -5.87 -14.82
CA TYR A 323 -3.42 -6.26 -14.96
C TYR A 323 -4.38 -5.40 -14.13
N GLU A 324 -3.88 -4.56 -13.22
CA GLU A 324 -4.74 -3.76 -12.35
C GLU A 324 -5.49 -2.66 -13.11
N THR A 325 -4.98 -2.23 -14.26
CA THR A 325 -5.57 -1.16 -15.08
C THR A 325 -5.29 -1.34 -16.57
N GLY A 326 -6.13 -0.76 -17.42
CA GLY A 326 -5.86 -0.68 -18.87
C GLY A 326 -5.98 -1.98 -19.64
N VAL A 327 -6.56 -3.00 -19.03
CA VAL A 327 -6.89 -4.31 -19.59
C VAL A 327 -8.39 -4.55 -19.42
N ASP A 328 -8.93 -5.51 -20.17
CA ASP A 328 -10.31 -5.99 -19.98
C ASP A 328 -10.32 -6.96 -18.79
N PHE A 329 -10.93 -6.56 -17.66
CA PHE A 329 -10.92 -7.37 -16.45
C PHE A 329 -11.72 -8.66 -16.62
N ALA A 330 -12.73 -8.67 -17.49
CA ALA A 330 -13.48 -9.88 -17.80
C ALA A 330 -12.64 -10.91 -18.57
N GLY A 331 -11.56 -10.46 -19.22
CA GLY A 331 -10.56 -11.29 -19.90
C GLY A 331 -9.47 -11.86 -18.99
N LEU A 332 -9.40 -11.45 -17.72
CA LEU A 332 -8.49 -12.01 -16.73
C LEU A 332 -9.04 -13.31 -16.14
N GLU A 333 -8.13 -14.19 -15.71
CA GLU A 333 -8.50 -15.32 -14.85
C GLU A 333 -9.12 -14.82 -13.54
N PRO A 334 -10.07 -15.55 -12.92
CA PRO A 334 -10.77 -15.09 -11.73
C PRO A 334 -9.84 -14.71 -10.57
N GLU A 335 -8.71 -15.40 -10.42
CA GLU A 335 -7.67 -15.09 -9.43
C GLU A 335 -6.94 -13.77 -9.70
N ASP A 336 -6.86 -13.31 -10.96
CA ASP A 336 -6.14 -12.08 -11.32
C ASP A 336 -7.04 -10.83 -11.33
N ARG A 337 -8.34 -10.95 -11.02
CA ARG A 337 -9.31 -9.84 -10.96
C ARG A 337 -9.18 -9.04 -9.66
N THR A 338 -7.97 -8.66 -9.31
CA THR A 338 -7.63 -8.04 -8.02
C THR A 338 -8.23 -6.63 -7.88
N THR A 339 -8.29 -5.84 -8.96
CA THR A 339 -8.90 -4.50 -8.93
C THR A 339 -10.39 -4.54 -8.58
N GLU A 340 -11.15 -5.50 -9.13
CA GLU A 340 -12.57 -5.69 -8.80
C GLU A 340 -12.75 -6.01 -7.31
N ALA A 341 -11.95 -6.95 -6.79
CA ALA A 341 -11.96 -7.34 -5.39
C ALA A 341 -11.54 -6.19 -4.46
N ALA A 342 -10.44 -5.51 -4.78
CA ALA A 342 -9.88 -4.42 -4.00
C ALA A 342 -10.87 -3.25 -3.88
N LEU A 343 -11.38 -2.73 -4.99
CA LEU A 343 -12.34 -1.61 -4.94
C LEU A 343 -13.61 -1.97 -4.18
N SER A 344 -14.07 -3.22 -4.30
CA SER A 344 -15.24 -3.71 -3.57
C SER A 344 -15.01 -3.70 -2.05
N ILE A 345 -13.88 -4.22 -1.57
CA ILE A 345 -13.61 -4.30 -0.13
C ILE A 345 -13.23 -2.92 0.43
N VAL A 346 -12.49 -2.10 -0.33
CA VAL A 346 -12.19 -0.71 0.03
C VAL A 346 -13.47 0.11 0.21
N TYR A 347 -14.48 -0.09 -0.65
CA TYR A 347 -15.80 0.53 -0.46
C TYR A 347 -16.43 0.15 0.88
N ASP A 348 -16.46 -1.14 1.20
CA ASP A 348 -17.08 -1.64 2.44
C ASP A 348 -16.34 -1.13 3.68
N GLU A 349 -15.01 -1.08 3.65
CA GLU A 349 -14.22 -0.56 4.75
C GLU A 349 -14.37 0.96 4.91
N LEU A 350 -14.45 1.73 3.81
CA LEU A 350 -14.72 3.16 3.88
C LEU A 350 -16.13 3.46 4.40
N VAL A 351 -17.13 2.59 4.15
CA VAL A 351 -18.45 2.67 4.80
C VAL A 351 -18.32 2.50 6.32
N GLU A 352 -17.56 1.51 6.79
CA GLU A 352 -17.32 1.26 8.21
C GLU A 352 -16.60 2.45 8.88
N PHE A 353 -15.56 3.00 8.24
CA PHE A 353 -14.89 4.19 8.76
C PHE A 353 -15.82 5.41 8.78
N ALA A 354 -16.61 5.62 7.73
CA ALA A 354 -17.58 6.72 7.69
C ALA A 354 -18.61 6.59 8.81
N GLN A 355 -19.03 5.36 9.14
CA GLN A 355 -19.93 5.10 10.25
C GLN A 355 -19.29 5.46 11.60
N VAL A 356 -18.07 5.00 11.85
CA VAL A 356 -17.30 5.32 13.06
C VAL A 356 -17.06 6.83 13.19
N ARG A 357 -16.82 7.51 12.08
CA ARG A 357 -16.63 8.96 11.98
C ARG A 357 -17.91 9.77 12.09
N GLY A 358 -19.08 9.13 12.02
CA GLY A 358 -20.38 9.80 11.99
C GLY A 358 -20.62 10.62 10.72
N THR A 359 -19.92 10.32 9.63
CA THR A 359 -20.03 10.99 8.33
C THR A 359 -20.77 10.17 7.29
N LEU A 360 -21.14 8.92 7.60
CA LEU A 360 -21.79 8.01 6.66
C LEU A 360 -23.06 8.62 6.03
N ASP A 361 -23.08 8.63 4.70
CA ASP A 361 -24.31 8.72 3.93
C ASP A 361 -25.00 7.34 3.96
N ASN A 362 -26.14 7.23 4.63
CA ASN A 362 -26.84 5.96 4.77
C ASN A 362 -27.23 5.33 3.41
N SER A 363 -27.36 6.11 2.34
CA SER A 363 -27.62 5.56 1.00
C SER A 363 -26.47 4.71 0.46
N ALA A 364 -25.23 4.97 0.90
CA ALA A 364 -24.04 4.20 0.51
C ALA A 364 -24.07 2.75 1.02
N THR A 365 -24.91 2.43 2.01
CA THR A 365 -25.08 1.04 2.48
C THR A 365 -25.89 0.16 1.51
N ALA A 366 -26.54 0.77 0.52
CA ALA A 366 -27.32 0.02 -0.47
C ALA A 366 -26.40 -0.59 -1.53
N THR A 367 -26.52 -1.91 -1.75
CA THR A 367 -25.77 -2.64 -2.78
C THR A 367 -25.89 -1.99 -4.16
N ALA A 368 -27.06 -1.45 -4.52
CA ALA A 368 -27.25 -0.77 -5.79
C ALA A 368 -26.38 0.48 -5.96
N VAL A 369 -26.07 1.21 -4.88
CA VAL A 369 -25.19 2.39 -4.92
C VAL A 369 -23.74 1.97 -5.10
N LYS A 370 -23.31 0.93 -4.37
CA LYS A 370 -21.98 0.33 -4.56
C LYS A 370 -21.79 -0.16 -6.00
N ASN A 371 -22.71 -0.97 -6.52
CA ASN A 371 -22.61 -1.51 -7.87
C ASN A 371 -22.64 -0.41 -8.94
N ALA A 372 -23.49 0.61 -8.79
CA ALA A 372 -23.53 1.73 -9.74
C ALA A 372 -22.22 2.54 -9.75
N LEU A 373 -21.51 2.62 -8.62
CA LEU A 373 -20.22 3.30 -8.55
C LEU A 373 -19.08 2.43 -9.09
N LEU A 374 -19.05 1.15 -8.72
CA LEU A 374 -17.95 0.24 -9.04
C LEU A 374 -18.14 -0.41 -10.41
N ASP A 375 -19.18 -1.24 -10.55
CA ASP A 375 -19.43 -2.07 -11.74
C ASP A 375 -19.80 -1.22 -12.96
N ASP A 376 -20.69 -0.24 -12.79
CA ASP A 376 -21.14 0.64 -13.89
C ASP A 376 -20.24 1.88 -14.09
N GLY A 377 -19.22 2.04 -13.24
CA GLY A 377 -18.45 3.28 -13.12
C GLY A 377 -16.94 3.06 -13.15
N LEU A 378 -16.34 2.89 -11.98
CA LEU A 378 -14.89 2.87 -11.80
C LEU A 378 -14.21 1.72 -12.55
N LEU A 379 -14.80 0.52 -12.55
CA LEU A 379 -14.18 -0.64 -13.20
C LEU A 379 -14.05 -0.42 -14.72
N PRO A 380 -15.13 -0.15 -15.49
CA PRO A 380 -15.00 0.18 -16.92
C PRO A 380 -14.09 1.38 -17.21
N ALA A 381 -14.05 2.38 -16.31
CA ALA A 381 -13.16 3.52 -16.48
C ALA A 381 -11.69 3.11 -16.40
N LEU A 382 -11.32 2.27 -15.42
CA LEU A 382 -9.95 1.78 -15.19
C LEU A 382 -9.46 0.84 -16.30
N GLU A 383 -10.36 0.11 -16.99
CA GLU A 383 -10.02 -0.71 -18.17
C GLU A 383 -9.51 0.13 -19.36
N THR A 384 -9.75 1.44 -19.36
CA THR A 384 -9.31 2.33 -20.44
C THR A 384 -7.79 2.29 -20.60
N ARG A 385 -7.29 1.81 -21.73
CA ARG A 385 -5.83 1.60 -21.92
C ARG A 385 -5.02 2.90 -22.00
N ASN A 386 -5.57 3.96 -22.58
CA ASN A 386 -4.88 5.23 -22.70
C ASN A 386 -4.92 5.97 -21.35
N PRO A 387 -3.78 6.39 -20.78
CA PRO A 387 -3.71 6.97 -19.43
C PRO A 387 -4.42 8.32 -19.31
N VAL A 388 -4.40 9.16 -20.35
CA VAL A 388 -5.11 10.44 -20.37
C VAL A 388 -6.62 10.21 -20.41
N GLU A 389 -7.07 9.29 -21.28
CA GLU A 389 -8.48 8.93 -21.41
C GLU A 389 -8.98 8.22 -20.15
N ARG A 390 -8.17 7.37 -19.52
CA ARG A 390 -8.48 6.68 -18.27
C ARG A 390 -8.69 7.66 -17.13
N LEU A 391 -7.74 8.58 -16.93
CA LEU A 391 -7.85 9.61 -15.88
C LEU A 391 -9.10 10.47 -16.08
N GLN A 392 -9.42 10.84 -17.33
CA GLN A 392 -10.68 11.52 -17.66
C GLN A 392 -11.89 10.65 -17.32
N ALA A 393 -11.90 9.38 -17.74
CA ALA A 393 -13.03 8.46 -17.51
C ALA A 393 -13.30 8.24 -16.01
N VAL A 394 -12.25 8.04 -15.21
CA VAL A 394 -12.34 7.93 -13.74
C VAL A 394 -12.86 9.23 -13.14
N THR A 395 -12.36 10.38 -13.60
CA THR A 395 -12.87 11.69 -13.18
C THR A 395 -14.36 11.85 -13.48
N ASP A 396 -14.80 11.44 -14.67
CA ASP A 396 -16.19 11.51 -15.10
C ASP A 396 -17.11 10.66 -14.21
N VAL A 397 -16.64 9.52 -13.69
CA VAL A 397 -17.40 8.72 -12.70
C VAL A 397 -17.70 9.54 -11.44
N GLY A 398 -16.67 10.21 -10.90
CA GLY A 398 -16.84 11.12 -9.76
C GLY A 398 -17.81 12.27 -10.09
N CYS A 399 -17.63 12.91 -11.24
CA CYS A 399 -18.48 14.04 -11.64
C CYS A 399 -19.95 13.65 -11.78
N ARG A 400 -20.26 12.46 -12.33
CA ARG A 400 -21.65 11.94 -12.43
C ARG A 400 -22.30 11.71 -11.06
N SER A 401 -21.50 11.44 -10.03
CA SER A 401 -21.96 11.28 -8.65
C SER A 401 -21.88 12.58 -7.83
N GLY A 402 -21.60 13.72 -8.45
CA GLY A 402 -21.49 15.01 -7.78
C GLY A 402 -20.21 15.19 -6.96
N VAL A 403 -19.20 14.34 -7.18
CA VAL A 403 -17.88 14.45 -6.58
C VAL A 403 -17.04 15.42 -7.41
N PRO A 404 -16.49 16.51 -6.82
CA PRO A 404 -15.56 17.39 -7.51
C PRO A 404 -14.33 16.61 -7.98
N ALA A 405 -13.77 16.96 -9.13
CA ALA A 405 -12.54 16.33 -9.64
C ALA A 405 -11.41 16.36 -8.59
N PHE A 406 -10.64 15.27 -8.52
CA PHE A 406 -9.44 15.21 -7.68
C PHE A 406 -8.45 16.31 -8.09
N PRO A 407 -7.72 16.96 -7.16
CA PRO A 407 -6.77 18.01 -7.51
C PRO A 407 -5.78 17.59 -8.63
N GLY A 408 -5.74 18.38 -9.70
CA GLY A 408 -4.90 18.10 -10.88
C GLY A 408 -5.63 17.38 -12.03
N ASN A 409 -6.79 16.78 -11.76
CA ASN A 409 -7.62 16.20 -12.81
C ASN A 409 -8.36 17.29 -13.61
N PRO A 410 -8.82 16.95 -14.83
CA PRO A 410 -9.73 17.79 -15.59
C PRO A 410 -10.96 18.16 -14.76
N THR A 411 -11.41 19.41 -14.86
CA THR A 411 -12.62 19.85 -14.15
C THR A 411 -13.85 19.10 -14.68
N CYS A 412 -14.81 18.81 -13.80
CA CYS A 412 -16.10 18.25 -14.22
C CYS A 412 -16.73 19.12 -15.31
N SER A 413 -17.04 18.51 -16.45
CA SER A 413 -17.79 19.16 -17.51
C SER A 413 -19.23 19.31 -17.05
N ASN A 414 -19.77 20.54 -17.10
CA ASN A 414 -21.17 20.82 -16.77
C ASN A 414 -22.14 20.21 -17.78
#